data_AF-A0A962U2Q6-F1
#
_entry.id   AF-A0A962U2Q6-F1
#
_cell.length_a   1.000
_cell.length_b   1.000
_cell.length_c   1.000
_cell.angle_alpha   90.00
_cell.angle_beta   90.00
_cell.angle_gamma   90.00
#
_symmetry.space_group_name_H-M   'P 1'
#
loop_
_entity.id
_entity.type
_entity.pdbx_description
1 polymer ?
#
loop_
_entity_poly.entity_id
_entity_poly.type
_entity_poly.pdbx_seq_one_letter_code
_entity_poly.pdbx_strand_id
1 'polypeptide(L)'
;MKGKITISMLLAVCLGLFAGLGNALADDHGFSGAPAVEGTAKADKLDACVAPTAFMRRNHFELIKHQRDITVHEGIRKTDNSLAGCVDCHARHDAAGKAVAVNAPGEFCSGCHEYVGASLDCFTCHATKPTGN
;
A
#
# COMPACT_ATOMS: atom_id res chain seq x y z
N MET A 1 26.37 -59.92 -19.53
CA MET A 1 24.90 -59.65 -19.52
C MET A 1 24.55 -59.04 -18.18
N LYS A 2 23.75 -57.99 -17.99
CA LYS A 2 23.17 -56.90 -18.80
C LYS A 2 22.41 -56.06 -17.74
N GLY A 3 22.49 -54.73 -17.78
CA GLY A 3 21.49 -53.85 -17.16
C GLY A 3 21.60 -53.55 -15.66
N LYS A 4 22.55 -52.71 -15.23
CA LYS A 4 22.43 -51.96 -13.95
C LYS A 4 22.80 -50.47 -14.05
N ILE A 5 23.06 -49.95 -15.26
CA ILE A 5 23.54 -48.58 -15.46
C ILE A 5 22.39 -47.60 -15.78
N THR A 6 21.15 -48.06 -15.97
CA THR A 6 20.06 -47.22 -16.49
C THR A 6 19.18 -46.55 -15.42
N ILE A 7 19.35 -46.83 -14.12
CA ILE A 7 18.44 -46.29 -13.08
C ILE A 7 18.98 -45.00 -12.42
N SER A 8 20.30 -44.86 -12.23
CA SER A 8 20.88 -43.64 -11.63
C SER A 8 20.84 -42.44 -12.57
N MET A 9 20.81 -42.65 -13.88
CA MET A 9 20.77 -41.57 -14.86
C MET A 9 19.36 -41.02 -15.10
N LEU A 10 18.31 -41.79 -14.79
CA LEU A 10 16.92 -41.32 -14.86
C LEU A 10 16.50 -40.49 -13.62
N LEU A 11 17.05 -40.77 -12.44
CA LEU A 11 16.73 -39.98 -11.23
C LEU A 11 17.32 -38.55 -11.29
N ALA A 12 18.48 -38.38 -11.93
CA ALA A 12 19.12 -37.07 -12.10
C ALA A 12 18.36 -36.17 -13.11
N VAL A 13 17.69 -36.77 -14.10
CA VAL A 13 16.90 -36.02 -15.10
C VAL A 13 15.56 -35.55 -14.52
N CYS A 14 14.89 -36.35 -13.69
CA CYS A 14 13.65 -35.94 -13.05
C CYS A 14 13.84 -34.83 -11.99
N LEU A 15 14.99 -34.79 -11.29
CA LEU A 15 15.27 -33.75 -10.31
C LEU A 15 15.72 -32.42 -10.95
N GLY A 16 16.27 -32.46 -12.17
CA GLY A 16 16.62 -31.26 -12.94
C GLY A 16 15.43 -30.55 -13.60
N LEU A 17 14.32 -31.26 -13.84
CA LEU A 17 13.11 -30.73 -14.48
C LEU A 17 12.20 -29.91 -13.55
N PHE A 18 12.39 -29.98 -12.23
CA PHE A 18 11.68 -29.12 -11.27
C PHE A 18 12.41 -27.81 -10.94
N ALA A 19 13.67 -27.65 -11.36
CA ALA A 19 14.46 -26.45 -11.08
C ALA A 19 14.31 -25.33 -12.13
N GLY A 20 13.46 -25.51 -13.14
CA GLY A 20 13.47 -24.70 -14.37
C GLY A 20 12.36 -23.67 -14.59
N LEU A 21 11.32 -23.57 -13.74
CA LEU A 21 10.22 -22.59 -13.93
C LEU A 21 9.82 -21.87 -12.65
N GLY A 22 10.80 -21.56 -11.80
CA GLY A 22 10.62 -20.65 -10.66
C GLY A 22 11.28 -19.30 -10.94
N ASN A 23 10.82 -18.54 -11.93
CA ASN A 23 11.21 -17.14 -12.07
C ASN A 23 9.96 -16.28 -12.32
N ALA A 24 9.66 -15.50 -11.28
CA ALA A 24 9.03 -14.19 -11.33
C ALA A 24 7.69 -14.08 -12.04
N LEU A 25 6.62 -14.45 -11.33
CA LEU A 25 5.47 -13.54 -11.26
C LEU A 25 5.80 -12.51 -10.18
N ALA A 26 6.66 -11.54 -10.52
CA ALA A 26 6.52 -10.25 -9.89
C ALA A 26 5.35 -9.61 -10.64
N ASP A 27 4.15 -9.68 -10.05
CA ASP A 27 3.07 -8.78 -10.43
C ASP A 27 3.55 -7.36 -10.11
N ASP A 28 4.27 -6.77 -11.07
CA ASP A 28 4.46 -5.33 -11.17
C ASP A 28 3.11 -4.75 -11.62
N HIS A 29 2.17 -4.67 -10.68
CA HIS A 29 1.09 -3.72 -10.80
C HIS A 29 1.70 -2.33 -10.60
N GLY A 30 2.21 -1.83 -11.73
CA GLY A 30 3.15 -0.74 -11.89
C GLY A 30 2.99 0.44 -10.93
N PHE A 31 4.07 0.69 -10.19
CA PHE A 31 4.39 2.02 -9.71
C PHE A 31 5.74 2.44 -10.30
N SER A 32 5.69 3.26 -11.35
CA SER A 32 6.87 3.85 -12.02
C SER A 32 7.49 5.03 -11.26
N GLY A 33 7.31 5.09 -9.95
CA GLY A 33 7.85 6.16 -9.10
C GLY A 33 9.06 5.70 -8.29
N ALA A 34 9.92 6.67 -7.92
CA ALA A 34 11.00 6.42 -6.97
C ALA A 34 10.43 5.91 -5.64
N PRO A 35 11.15 5.00 -4.94
CA PRO A 35 10.67 4.46 -3.67
C PRO A 35 10.53 5.57 -2.64
N ALA A 36 9.49 5.49 -1.81
CA ALA A 36 9.36 6.36 -0.66
C ALA A 36 10.47 6.10 0.36
N VAL A 37 10.89 7.17 1.03
CA VAL A 37 11.83 7.08 2.15
C VAL A 37 11.02 6.99 3.44
N GLU A 38 11.32 6.00 4.28
CA GLU A 38 10.69 5.85 5.60
C GLU A 38 10.94 7.08 6.49
N GLY A 39 9.96 7.42 7.34
CA GLY A 39 10.09 8.55 8.27
C GLY A 39 9.85 9.93 7.64
N THR A 40 9.56 10.00 6.34
CA THR A 40 9.35 11.28 5.64
C THR A 40 7.92 11.80 5.72
N ALA A 41 6.94 10.97 6.10
CA ALA A 41 5.58 11.44 6.28
C ALA A 41 5.50 12.40 7.48
N LYS A 42 4.53 13.33 7.47
CA LYS A 42 4.31 14.20 8.64
C LYS A 42 3.86 13.36 9.84
N ALA A 43 3.05 12.33 9.59
CA ALA A 43 2.58 11.40 10.61
C ALA A 43 3.72 10.71 11.39
N ASP A 44 4.87 10.44 10.74
CA ASP A 44 6.01 9.78 11.39
C ASP A 44 6.67 10.65 12.48
N LYS A 45 6.36 11.95 12.51
CA LYS A 45 6.96 12.96 13.40
C LYS A 45 6.01 13.44 14.49
N LEU A 46 4.81 12.85 14.59
CA LEU A 46 3.74 13.29 15.48
C LEU A 46 3.26 12.13 16.35
N ASP A 47 2.92 12.41 17.60
CA ASP A 47 2.26 11.42 18.49
C ASP A 47 0.84 11.11 18.02
N ALA A 48 0.15 12.12 17.46
CA ALA A 48 -1.18 12.02 16.89
C ALA A 48 -1.38 13.11 15.82
N CYS A 49 -2.20 12.81 14.81
CA CYS A 49 -2.63 13.80 13.80
C CYS A 49 -4.01 14.37 14.13
N VAL A 50 -5.06 13.56 14.02
CA VAL A 50 -6.45 13.96 14.34
C VAL A 50 -6.98 13.29 15.61
N ALA A 51 -6.39 12.17 16.00
CA ALA A 51 -6.74 11.40 17.20
C ALA A 51 -5.59 10.43 17.56
N PRO A 52 -5.59 9.84 18.78
CA PRO A 52 -4.59 8.85 19.17
C PRO A 52 -4.57 7.61 18.26
N THR A 53 -3.38 7.03 18.03
CA THR A 53 -3.19 5.87 17.14
C THR A 53 -4.10 4.69 17.46
N ALA A 54 -4.30 4.38 18.75
CA ALA A 54 -5.18 3.28 19.16
C ALA A 54 -6.65 3.53 18.78
N PHE A 55 -7.09 4.79 18.79
CA PHE A 55 -8.43 5.18 18.35
C PHE A 55 -8.54 5.08 16.83
N MET A 56 -7.57 5.63 16.08
CA MET A 56 -7.58 5.60 14.61
C MET A 56 -7.61 4.17 14.08
N ARG A 57 -6.80 3.25 14.61
CA ARG A 57 -6.80 1.84 14.18
C ARG A 57 -8.16 1.15 14.31
N ARG A 58 -9.02 1.60 15.23
CA ARG A 58 -10.35 1.01 15.47
C ARG A 58 -11.47 1.76 14.75
N ASN A 59 -11.33 3.08 14.57
CA ASN A 59 -12.42 3.95 14.15
C ASN A 59 -12.17 4.67 12.81
N HIS A 60 -11.01 4.48 12.17
CA HIS A 60 -10.62 5.17 10.94
C HIS A 60 -11.71 5.12 9.85
N PHE A 61 -12.27 3.95 9.59
CA PHE A 61 -13.28 3.79 8.56
C PHE A 61 -14.60 4.52 8.88
N GLU A 62 -15.02 4.50 10.14
CA GLU A 62 -16.23 5.20 10.57
C GLU A 62 -16.06 6.72 10.52
N LEU A 63 -14.86 7.23 10.86
CA LEU A 63 -14.54 8.65 10.67
C LEU A 63 -14.62 9.06 9.19
N ILE A 64 -14.08 8.24 8.28
CA ILE A 64 -14.13 8.54 6.84
C ILE A 64 -15.56 8.51 6.32
N LYS A 65 -16.38 7.53 6.72
CA LYS A 65 -17.80 7.47 6.33
C LYS A 65 -18.57 8.68 6.83
N HIS A 66 -18.41 9.00 8.11
CA HIS A 66 -19.06 10.17 8.69
C HIS A 66 -18.64 11.43 7.96
N GLN A 67 -17.33 11.60 7.72
CA GLN A 67 -16.80 12.73 6.95
C GLN A 67 -17.40 12.80 5.54
N ARG A 68 -17.48 11.67 4.83
CA ARG A 68 -18.09 11.61 3.50
C ARG A 68 -19.52 12.11 3.54
N ASP A 69 -20.32 11.63 4.50
CA ASP A 69 -21.74 11.97 4.57
C ASP A 69 -21.94 13.46 4.88
N ILE A 70 -21.23 14.02 5.87
CA ILE A 70 -21.34 15.45 6.19
C ILE A 70 -20.77 16.34 5.07
N THR A 71 -19.76 15.87 4.34
CA THR A 71 -19.17 16.63 3.22
C THR A 71 -20.09 16.65 2.01
N VAL A 72 -20.64 15.49 1.64
CA VAL A 72 -21.37 15.29 0.39
C VAL A 72 -22.85 15.62 0.53
N HIS A 73 -23.49 15.18 1.62
CA HIS A 73 -24.93 15.36 1.82
C HIS A 73 -25.27 16.66 2.55
N GLU A 74 -24.43 17.08 3.48
CA GLU A 74 -24.69 18.29 4.30
C GLU A 74 -23.88 19.51 3.87
N GLY A 75 -22.87 19.33 3.01
CA GLY A 75 -22.04 20.42 2.49
C GLY A 75 -21.01 20.98 3.48
N ILE A 76 -20.77 20.30 4.60
CA ILE A 76 -19.83 20.72 5.65
C ILE A 76 -18.41 20.27 5.29
N ARG A 77 -17.52 21.22 5.00
CA ARG A 77 -16.15 20.93 4.50
C ARG A 77 -15.02 21.30 5.46
N LYS A 78 -15.29 22.17 6.44
CA LYS A 78 -14.29 22.62 7.43
C LYS A 78 -14.33 21.69 8.65
N THR A 79 -13.55 20.63 8.59
CA THR A 79 -13.53 19.56 9.59
C THR A 79 -12.10 19.07 9.79
N ASP A 80 -11.79 18.54 10.97
CA ASP A 80 -10.47 17.99 11.25
C ASP A 80 -10.20 16.68 10.47
N ASN A 81 -11.24 16.00 9.98
CA ASN A 81 -11.15 14.67 9.36
C ASN A 81 -11.19 14.67 7.82
N SER A 82 -10.78 15.78 7.17
CA SER A 82 -10.83 15.85 5.70
C SER A 82 -9.92 14.82 5.02
N LEU A 83 -10.39 14.19 3.92
CA LEU A 83 -9.59 13.21 3.17
C LEU A 83 -8.27 13.80 2.65
N ALA A 84 -8.29 15.07 2.20
CA ALA A 84 -7.08 15.78 1.76
C ALA A 84 -6.07 15.95 2.90
N GLY A 85 -6.54 16.27 4.12
CA GLY A 85 -5.68 16.35 5.30
C GLY A 85 -5.07 14.99 5.67
N CYS A 86 -5.83 13.90 5.51
CA CYS A 86 -5.28 12.55 5.70
C CYS A 86 -4.14 12.25 4.72
N VAL A 87 -4.33 12.54 3.43
CA VAL A 87 -3.31 12.33 2.39
C VAL A 87 -2.07 13.19 2.65
N ASP A 88 -2.25 14.46 3.03
CA ASP A 88 -1.16 15.38 3.35
C ASP A 88 -0.31 14.92 4.54
N CYS A 89 -0.92 14.30 5.55
CA CYS A 89 -0.20 13.81 6.72
C CYS A 89 0.50 12.46 6.47
N HIS A 90 -0.15 11.57 5.72
CA HIS A 90 0.31 10.19 5.50
C HIS A 90 1.18 9.99 4.26
N ALA A 91 1.23 10.94 3.33
CA ALA A 91 2.11 10.84 2.17
C ALA A 91 3.58 10.87 2.58
N ARG A 92 4.30 9.80 2.24
CA ARG A 92 5.77 9.79 2.26
C ARG A 92 6.32 10.48 1.02
N HIS A 93 7.60 10.84 1.09
CA HIS A 93 8.34 11.47 0.03
C HIS A 93 9.51 10.59 -0.42
N ASP A 94 9.84 10.65 -1.71
CA ASP A 94 11.03 10.00 -2.26
C ASP A 94 12.30 10.80 -1.94
N ALA A 95 13.46 10.27 -2.35
CA ALA A 95 14.76 10.91 -2.13
C ALA A 95 14.91 12.29 -2.80
N ALA A 96 14.08 12.60 -3.81
CA ALA A 96 14.03 13.90 -4.46
C ALA A 96 13.03 14.86 -3.78
N GLY A 97 12.39 14.44 -2.69
CA GLY A 97 11.40 15.22 -1.96
C GLY A 97 10.02 15.28 -2.63
N LYS A 98 9.73 14.38 -3.59
CA LYS A 98 8.42 14.32 -4.24
C LYS A 98 7.51 13.36 -3.51
N ALA A 99 6.24 13.75 -3.34
CA ALA A 99 5.24 12.90 -2.71
C ALA A 99 5.02 11.59 -3.50
N VAL A 100 5.05 10.48 -2.78
CA VAL A 100 4.64 9.16 -3.25
C VAL A 100 3.14 9.00 -3.05
N ALA A 101 2.48 8.26 -3.93
CA ALA A 101 1.04 8.09 -3.86
C ALA A 101 0.68 7.20 -2.68
N VAL A 102 -0.22 7.63 -1.79
CA VAL A 102 -0.53 6.90 -0.54
C VAL A 102 -1.09 5.49 -0.76
N ASN A 103 -1.64 5.22 -1.96
CA ASN A 103 -2.15 3.91 -2.37
C ASN A 103 -1.12 3.06 -3.16
N ALA A 104 0.11 3.53 -3.34
CA ALA A 104 1.16 2.76 -4.00
C ALA A 104 1.56 1.55 -3.14
N PRO A 105 2.04 0.45 -3.74
CA PRO A 105 2.54 -0.70 -2.99
C PRO A 105 3.63 -0.30 -1.98
N GLY A 106 3.53 -0.81 -0.75
CA GLY A 106 4.48 -0.49 0.33
C GLY A 106 4.18 0.79 1.11
N GLU A 107 3.22 1.61 0.67
CA GLU A 107 2.75 2.77 1.43
C GLU A 107 1.75 2.41 2.53
N PHE A 108 1.58 3.31 3.51
CA PHE A 108 0.79 3.02 4.70
C PHE A 108 -0.67 2.63 4.40
N CYS A 109 -1.35 3.36 3.50
CA CYS A 109 -2.75 3.07 3.21
C CYS A 109 -2.87 1.71 2.52
N SER A 110 -2.05 1.44 1.48
CA SER A 110 -2.09 0.16 0.77
C SER A 110 -1.82 -1.02 1.70
N GLY A 111 -0.76 -0.96 2.51
CA GLY A 111 -0.40 -2.04 3.43
C GLY A 111 -1.46 -2.30 4.51
N CYS A 112 -2.07 -1.25 5.07
CA CYS A 112 -3.15 -1.42 6.05
C CYS A 112 -4.40 -2.06 5.42
N HIS A 113 -4.77 -1.61 4.22
CA HIS A 113 -5.93 -2.11 3.51
C HIS A 113 -5.75 -3.53 2.97
N GLU A 114 -4.55 -3.88 2.55
CA GLU A 114 -4.17 -5.26 2.27
C GLU A 114 -4.33 -6.13 3.52
N TYR A 115 -3.80 -5.69 4.66
CA TYR A 115 -3.87 -6.41 5.93
C TYR A 115 -5.32 -6.68 6.39
N VAL A 116 -6.22 -5.70 6.25
CA VAL A 116 -7.63 -5.85 6.65
C VAL A 116 -8.53 -6.43 5.55
N GLY A 117 -7.99 -6.71 4.36
CA GLY A 117 -8.75 -7.23 3.23
C GLY A 117 -9.79 -6.26 2.66
N ALA A 118 -9.49 -4.96 2.65
CA ALA A 118 -10.39 -3.92 2.14
C ALA A 118 -9.81 -3.21 0.92
N SER A 119 -10.64 -2.94 -0.09
CA SER A 119 -10.21 -2.18 -1.28
C SER A 119 -10.10 -0.66 -1.00
N LEU A 120 -9.11 -0.01 -1.60
CA LEU A 120 -8.93 1.45 -1.62
C LEU A 120 -9.59 2.08 -2.86
N ASP A 121 -10.91 1.93 -2.99
CA ASP A 121 -11.66 2.43 -4.15
C ASP A 121 -11.81 3.95 -4.19
N CYS A 122 -11.67 4.63 -3.06
CA CYS A 122 -11.76 6.09 -2.95
C CYS A 122 -10.81 6.79 -3.94
N PHE A 123 -9.62 6.21 -4.13
CA PHE A 123 -8.56 6.75 -4.98
C PHE A 123 -8.70 6.40 -6.47
N THR A 124 -9.80 5.78 -6.87
CA THR A 124 -10.17 5.67 -8.29
C THR A 124 -10.49 7.03 -8.90
N CYS A 125 -11.00 7.95 -8.08
CA CYS A 125 -11.33 9.33 -8.46
C CYS A 125 -10.57 10.38 -7.62
N HIS A 126 -10.27 10.10 -6.36
CA HIS A 126 -9.60 11.07 -5.48
C HIS A 126 -8.08 11.10 -5.66
N ALA A 127 -7.49 12.29 -5.47
CA ALA A 127 -6.06 12.48 -5.52
C ALA A 127 -5.34 11.64 -4.45
N THR A 128 -4.27 10.96 -4.86
CA THR A 128 -3.45 10.08 -4.02
C THR A 128 -2.19 10.76 -3.48
N LYS A 129 -1.97 12.01 -3.87
CA LYS A 129 -0.85 12.86 -3.47
C LYS A 129 -1.39 14.21 -3.01
N PRO A 130 -0.67 14.91 -2.12
CA PRO A 130 -1.04 16.27 -1.75
C PRO A 130 -1.08 17.16 -2.99
N THR A 131 -2.16 17.92 -3.17
CA THR A 131 -2.38 18.75 -4.38
C THR A 131 -1.80 20.17 -4.27
N GLY A 132 -1.05 20.46 -3.20
CA GLY A 132 -0.63 21.82 -2.87
C GLY A 132 -1.78 22.63 -2.28
N ASN A 133 -1.47 23.45 -1.28
CA ASN A 133 -2.40 24.38 -0.63
C ASN A 133 -2.25 25.76 -1.25
#